data_AF-A0A7S2YXM4-F1
#
_entry.id   AF-A0A7S2YXM4-F1
#
_cell.length_a   1.000
_cell.length_b   1.000
_cell.length_c   1.000
_cell.angle_alpha   90.00
_cell.angle_beta   90.00
_cell.angle_gamma   90.00
#
_symmetry.space_group_name_H-M   'P 1'
#
loop_
_entity.id
_entity.type
_entity.pdbx_description
1 polymer ?
#
loop_
_entity_poly.entity_id
_entity_poly.type
_entity_poly.pdbx_seq_one_letter_code
_entity_poly.pdbx_strand_id
1 'polypeptide(L)'
;SIPTMAGRIDRLTIHNFKSYKSTHVVGPFDEHFTSVIGPNGSGKSNLMDAISFVVGVRSSHLRSGQVSELVTTGEKNAYVSLAFVQPNGNEIVFRRDIKNAQATYSIDGK
;
A
#
# COMPACT_ATOMS: atom_id res chain seq x y z
N SER A 1 -3.75 -16.63 -30.25
CA SER A 1 -3.85 -16.76 -28.79
C SER A 1 -3.72 -15.36 -28.20
N ILE A 2 -4.73 -14.87 -27.47
CA ILE A 2 -4.61 -13.61 -26.74
C ILE A 2 -3.56 -13.87 -25.64
N PRO A 3 -2.49 -13.08 -25.51
CA PRO A 3 -1.53 -13.28 -24.43
C PRO A 3 -2.27 -13.17 -23.11
N THR A 4 -2.21 -14.22 -22.29
CA THR A 4 -2.73 -14.17 -20.93
C THR A 4 -1.95 -13.08 -20.20
N MET A 5 -2.57 -11.93 -19.95
CA MET A 5 -1.92 -10.85 -19.21
C MET A 5 -1.55 -11.41 -17.82
N ALA A 6 -0.30 -11.25 -17.39
CA ALA A 6 0.04 -11.56 -16.01
C ALA A 6 -0.70 -10.59 -15.08
N GLY A 7 -1.05 -11.05 -13.88
CA GLY A 7 -1.63 -10.15 -12.89
C GLY A 7 -0.62 -9.08 -12.48
N ARG A 8 -1.08 -7.85 -12.26
CA ARG A 8 -0.22 -6.70 -11.95
C ARG A 8 -0.80 -5.83 -10.86
N ILE A 9 0.07 -5.07 -10.20
CA ILE A 9 -0.35 -3.97 -9.33
C ILE A 9 -0.71 -2.80 -10.25
N ASP A 10 -1.89 -2.21 -10.08
CA ASP A 10 -2.34 -1.04 -10.84
C ASP A 10 -2.05 0.25 -10.08
N ARG A 11 -2.46 0.33 -8.82
CA ARG A 11 -2.28 1.52 -7.99
C ARG A 11 -2.21 1.20 -6.51
N LEU A 12 -1.57 2.11 -5.77
CA LEU A 12 -1.53 2.11 -4.32
C LEU A 12 -2.19 3.40 -3.82
N THR A 13 -3.16 3.28 -2.92
CA THR A 13 -3.72 4.42 -2.18
C THR A 13 -3.20 4.39 -0.76
N ILE A 14 -2.61 5.49 -0.31
CA ILE A 14 -2.00 5.65 1.00
C ILE A 14 -2.70 6.79 1.71
N HIS A 15 -3.15 6.57 2.94
CA HIS A 15 -3.78 7.60 3.75
C HIS A 15 -3.18 7.63 5.15
N ASN A 16 -2.62 8.78 5.54
CA ASN A 16 -2.05 9.03 6.87
C ASN A 16 -1.04 7.97 7.34
N PHE A 17 -0.26 7.40 6.41
CA PHE A 17 0.69 6.34 6.69
C PHE A 17 2.14 6.88 6.69
N LYS A 18 2.82 6.79 7.84
CA LYS A 18 4.16 7.34 8.06
C LYS A 18 4.26 8.80 7.61
N SER A 19 5.09 9.10 6.60
CA SER A 19 5.28 10.45 6.06
C SER A 19 4.18 10.91 5.09
N TYR A 20 3.28 10.02 4.66
CA TYR A 20 2.19 10.37 3.73
C TYR A 20 1.00 10.93 4.51
N LYS A 21 0.89 12.26 4.56
CA LYS A 21 -0.26 12.95 5.18
C LYS A 21 -1.42 13.00 4.20
N SER A 22 -2.67 12.87 4.67
CA SER A 22 -3.86 12.82 3.83
C SER A 22 -3.80 11.68 2.79
N THR A 23 -4.66 11.71 1.78
CA THR A 23 -4.74 10.67 0.75
C THR A 23 -3.76 10.95 -0.38
N HIS A 24 -2.93 9.96 -0.70
CA HIS A 24 -2.09 9.93 -1.89
C HIS A 24 -2.40 8.69 -2.72
N VAL A 25 -2.47 8.87 -4.04
CA VAL A 25 -2.60 7.77 -5.01
C VAL A 25 -1.30 7.69 -5.80
N VAL A 26 -0.68 6.51 -5.81
CA VAL A 26 0.54 6.21 -6.56
C VAL A 26 0.18 5.21 -7.65
N GLY A 27 0.48 5.59 -8.89
CA GLY A 27 0.15 4.84 -10.10
C GLY A 27 -0.51 5.74 -11.15
N PRO A 28 -1.00 5.15 -12.26
CA PRO A 28 -0.94 3.72 -12.55
C PRO A 28 0.50 3.21 -12.67
N PHE A 29 0.77 2.01 -12.15
CA PHE A 29 2.04 1.33 -12.36
C PHE A 29 2.09 0.73 -13.77
N ASP A 30 3.28 0.74 -14.35
CA ASP A 30 3.52 0.12 -15.65
C ASP A 30 3.33 -1.41 -15.59
N GLU A 31 2.84 -2.00 -16.68
CA GLU A 31 2.55 -3.42 -16.78
C GLU A 31 3.79 -4.33 -16.64
N HIS A 32 4.97 -3.78 -16.94
CA HIS A 32 6.22 -4.53 -16.97
C HIS A 32 7.19 -4.07 -15.89
N PHE A 33 7.41 -2.75 -15.76
CA PHE A 33 8.42 -2.23 -14.85
C PHE A 33 8.17 -0.79 -14.41
N THR A 34 8.13 -0.55 -13.10
CA THR A 34 8.12 0.79 -12.53
C THR A 34 9.33 1.02 -11.64
N SER A 35 9.99 2.18 -11.80
CA SER A 35 11.05 2.65 -10.91
C SER A 35 10.56 3.79 -10.02
N VAL A 36 10.93 3.75 -8.74
CA VAL A 36 10.62 4.80 -7.76
C VAL A 36 11.89 5.59 -7.46
N ILE A 37 11.94 6.85 -7.92
CA ILE A 37 13.08 7.75 -7.75
C ILE A 37 12.69 9.03 -7.00
N GLY A 38 13.69 9.76 -6.49
CA GLY A 38 13.49 11.04 -5.81
C GLY A 38 14.56 11.34 -4.74
N PRO A 39 14.61 12.57 -4.22
CA PRO A 39 15.61 13.00 -3.23
C PRO A 39 15.59 12.20 -1.92
N ASN A 40 16.67 12.26 -1.13
CA ASN A 40 16.67 11.69 0.22
C ASN A 40 15.58 12.34 1.08
N GLY A 41 14.87 11.52 1.87
CA GLY A 41 13.74 11.99 2.68
C GLY A 41 12.40 12.14 1.94
N SER A 42 12.33 11.89 0.62
CA SER A 42 11.08 12.05 -0.17
C SER A 42 10.01 10.98 0.08
N GLY A 43 10.21 10.05 1.03
CA GLY A 43 9.22 9.01 1.36
C GLY A 43 9.27 7.73 0.52
N LYS A 44 10.31 7.50 -0.29
CA LYS A 44 10.47 6.28 -1.12
C LYS A 44 10.46 4.98 -0.29
N SER A 45 11.18 4.94 0.83
CA SER A 45 11.17 3.79 1.74
C SER A 45 9.80 3.58 2.38
N ASN A 46 9.10 4.68 2.70
CA ASN A 46 7.76 4.62 3.27
C ASN A 46 6.72 4.11 2.25
N LEU A 47 6.93 4.36 0.94
CA LEU A 47 6.13 3.74 -0.12
C LEU A 47 6.31 2.22 -0.12
N MET A 48 7.56 1.76 -0.05
CA MET A 48 7.87 0.32 0.04
C MET A 48 7.33 -0.32 1.32
N ASP A 49 7.34 0.42 2.43
CA ASP A 49 6.72 -0.02 3.69
C ASP A 49 5.19 -0.12 3.55
N ALA A 50 4.54 0.80 2.82
CA ALA A 50 3.11 0.76 2.57
C ALA A 50 2.71 -0.48 1.73
N ILE A 51 3.48 -0.77 0.67
CA ILE A 51 3.32 -2.01 -0.11
C ILE A 51 3.49 -3.24 0.79
N SER A 52 4.58 -3.30 1.55
CA SER A 52 4.86 -4.42 2.47
C SER A 52 3.75 -4.60 3.52
N PHE A 53 3.21 -3.49 4.02
CA PHE A 53 2.13 -3.46 4.99
C PHE A 53 0.87 -4.09 4.41
N VAL A 54 0.39 -3.63 3.24
CA VAL A 54 -0.88 -4.10 2.67
C VAL A 54 -0.83 -5.54 2.17
N VAL A 55 0.29 -6.01 1.61
CA VAL A 55 0.44 -7.42 1.16
C VAL A 55 0.67 -8.41 2.30
N GLY A 56 0.83 -7.92 3.53
CA GLY A 56 0.85 -8.75 4.71
C GLY A 56 2.18 -9.40 5.07
N VAL A 57 3.30 -8.74 4.72
CA VAL A 57 4.56 -9.02 5.40
C VAL A 57 4.33 -8.82 6.90
N ARG A 58 4.61 -9.86 7.71
CA ARG A 58 4.33 -9.86 9.17
C ARG A 58 4.85 -8.56 9.78
N SER A 59 4.05 -7.93 10.63
CA SER A 59 4.39 -6.70 11.36
C SER A 59 5.75 -6.76 12.06
N SER A 60 6.21 -7.96 12.44
CA SER A 60 7.55 -8.22 12.98
C SER A 60 8.73 -7.90 12.05
N HIS A 61 8.50 -7.72 10.75
CA HIS A 61 9.52 -7.32 9.76
C HIS A 61 9.38 -5.88 9.30
N LEU A 62 8.32 -5.17 9.71
CA LEU A 62 8.29 -3.73 9.58
C LEU A 62 9.26 -3.19 10.64
N ARG A 63 10.10 -2.23 10.24
CA ARG A 63 11.20 -1.67 11.05
C ARG A 63 10.75 -0.95 12.35
N SER A 64 9.47 -1.06 12.69
CA SER A 64 8.74 -0.36 13.74
C SER A 64 7.92 -1.41 14.50
N GLY A 65 8.16 -1.53 15.80
CA GLY A 65 7.60 -2.58 16.65
C GLY A 65 6.14 -2.36 17.04
N GLN A 66 5.56 -1.19 16.74
CA GLN A 66 4.19 -0.82 17.12
C GLN A 66 3.41 -0.25 15.94
N VAL A 67 2.18 -0.73 15.75
CA VAL A 67 1.26 -0.29 14.68
C VAL A 67 0.97 1.22 14.75
N SER A 68 1.03 1.82 15.94
CA SER A 68 0.86 3.26 16.17
C SER A 68 1.90 4.12 15.43
N GLU A 69 3.14 3.63 15.29
CA GLU A 69 4.22 4.35 14.61
C GLU A 69 4.06 4.36 13.07
N LEU A 70 3.14 3.53 12.54
CA LEU A 70 2.79 3.53 11.12
C LEU A 70 1.80 4.66 10.77
N VAL A 71 1.19 5.30 11.77
CA VAL A 71 0.25 6.41 11.57
C VAL A 71 1.02 7.73 11.58
N THR A 72 0.70 8.61 10.63
CA THR A 72 1.23 9.98 10.59
C THR A 72 1.02 10.70 11.93
N THR A 73 2.03 11.41 12.41
CA THR A 73 1.96 12.16 13.67
C THR A 73 0.76 13.12 13.68
N GLY A 74 -0.08 13.01 14.71
CA GLY A 74 -1.31 13.82 14.89
C GLY A 74 -2.57 13.14 14.36
N GLU A 75 -2.44 12.06 13.60
CA GLU A 75 -3.58 11.30 13.06
C GLU A 75 -3.93 10.10 13.94
N LYS A 76 -5.20 9.70 13.90
CA LYS A 76 -5.70 8.53 14.66
C LYS A 76 -5.89 7.28 13.79
N ASN A 77 -6.12 7.51 12.49
CA ASN A 77 -6.46 6.47 11.54
C ASN A 77 -5.58 6.59 10.31
N ALA A 78 -5.16 5.43 9.79
CA ALA A 78 -4.43 5.32 8.54
C ALA A 78 -4.99 4.16 7.73
N TYR A 79 -4.75 4.15 6.42
CA TYR A 79 -4.96 2.94 5.63
C TYR A 79 -4.01 2.90 4.44
N VAL A 80 -3.78 1.69 3.94
CA VAL A 80 -3.15 1.46 2.65
C VAL A 80 -4.02 0.48 1.88
N SER A 81 -4.31 0.79 0.61
CA SER A 81 -4.98 -0.13 -0.30
C SER A 81 -4.19 -0.32 -1.59
N LEU A 82 -4.17 -1.54 -2.09
CA LEU A 82 -3.49 -1.95 -3.32
C LEU A 82 -4.55 -2.52 -4.26
N ALA A 83 -4.68 -1.90 -5.43
CA ALA A 83 -5.48 -2.45 -6.52
C ALA A 83 -4.61 -3.37 -7.37
N PHE A 84 -5.06 -4.60 -7.54
CA PHE A 84 -4.41 -5.64 -8.32
C PHE A 84 -5.32 -6.04 -9.48
N VAL A 85 -4.83 -5.89 -10.71
CA VAL A 85 -5.53 -6.34 -11.90
C VAL A 85 -5.15 -7.79 -12.17
N GLN A 86 -6.14 -8.66 -12.19
CA GLN A 86 -6.00 -10.08 -12.49
C GLN A 86 -5.82 -10.34 -13.99
N PRO A 87 -5.35 -11.53 -14.39
CA PRO A 87 -5.22 -11.91 -15.79
C PRO A 87 -6.50 -11.81 -16.65
N ASN A 88 -7.66 -11.93 -16.00
CA ASN A 88 -8.97 -11.80 -16.65
C ASN A 88 -9.43 -10.33 -16.80
N GLY A 89 -8.62 -9.37 -16.34
CA GLY A 89 -8.93 -7.94 -16.36
C GLY A 89 -9.71 -7.43 -15.13
N ASN A 90 -10.15 -8.31 -14.24
CA ASN A 90 -10.86 -7.90 -13.03
C ASN A 90 -9.90 -7.28 -12.01
N GLU A 91 -10.38 -6.28 -11.29
CA GLU A 91 -9.64 -5.66 -10.20
C GLU A 91 -10.01 -6.31 -8.86
N ILE A 92 -8.99 -6.59 -8.04
CA ILE A 92 -9.11 -6.93 -6.62
C ILE A 92 -8.46 -5.82 -5.82
N VAL A 93 -9.12 -5.34 -4.76
CA VAL A 93 -8.57 -4.34 -3.85
C VAL A 93 -8.23 -4.98 -2.51
N PHE A 94 -6.94 -5.08 -2.22
CA PHE A 94 -6.44 -5.43 -0.90
C PHE A 94 -6.34 -4.17 -0.05
N ARG A 95 -6.82 -4.20 1.19
CA ARG A 95 -6.77 -3.03 2.06
C ARG A 95 -6.41 -3.40 3.49
N ARG A 96 -5.58 -2.56 4.10
CA ARG A 96 -5.34 -2.56 5.54
C ARG A 96 -5.66 -1.22 6.15
N ASP A 97 -6.55 -1.23 7.13
CA ASP A 97 -6.87 -0.07 7.96
C ASP A 97 -6.14 -0.16 9.29
N ILE A 98 -5.70 0.98 9.81
CA ILE A 98 -5.20 1.15 11.16
C ILE A 98 -6.18 2.04 11.90
N LYS A 99 -6.78 1.50 12.97
CA LYS A 99 -7.69 2.22 13.87
C LYS A 99 -7.35 1.83 15.30
N ASN A 100 -7.24 2.80 16.20
CA ASN A 100 -6.94 2.56 17.61
C ASN A 100 -5.71 1.64 17.83
N ALA A 101 -4.64 1.86 17.06
CA ALA A 101 -3.41 1.06 17.07
C ALA A 101 -3.59 -0.43 16.70
N GLN A 102 -4.71 -0.81 16.10
CA GLN A 102 -4.94 -2.15 15.55
C GLN A 102 -5.02 -2.09 14.03
N ALA A 103 -4.46 -3.10 13.37
CA ALA A 103 -4.52 -3.25 11.92
C ALA A 103 -5.57 -4.30 11.54
N THR A 104 -6.49 -3.95 10.65
CA THR A 104 -7.51 -4.86 10.09
C THR A 104 -7.30 -5.01 8.59
N TYR A 105 -7.50 -6.22 8.07
CA TYR A 105 -7.34 -6.53 6.64
C TYR A 105 -8.70 -6.78 6.00
N SER A 106 -8.87 -6.31 4.77
CA SER A 106 -10.06 -6.56 3.95
C SER A 106 -9.67 -6.78 2.48
N ILE A 107 -10.50 -7.55 1.77
CA ILE A 107 -10.41 -7.76 0.33
C ILE A 107 -11.75 -7.33 -0.28
N ASP A 108 -11.73 -6.38 -1.21
CA ASP A 108 -12.93 -5.79 -1.82
C ASP A 108 -13.95 -5.28 -0.78
N GLY A 109 -13.43 -4.76 0.33
CA GLY A 109 -14.22 -4.24 1.45
C GLY A 109 -14.86 -5.30 2.35
N LYS A 110 -14.53 -6.58 2.17
CA LYS A 110 -14.97 -7.71 3.02
C LYS A 110 -13.87 -8.18 3.96
#